data_AF-A0A1Q3FIT1-F1
#
_entry.id   AF-A0A1Q3FIT1-F1
#
_cell.length_a   1.000
_cell.length_b   1.000
_cell.length_c   1.000
_cell.angle_alpha   90.00
_cell.angle_beta   90.00
_cell.angle_gamma   90.00
#
_symmetry.space_group_name_H-M   'P 1'
#
loop_
_entity.id
_entity.type
_entity.pdbx_description
1 polymer ?
#
loop_
_entity_poly.entity_id
_entity_poly.type
_entity_poly.pdbx_seq_one_letter_code
_entity_poly.pdbx_strand_id
1 'polypeptide(L)'
;MAKFPALMAICAAVCGLVTLTAGHTYKTGECPPVEPMNEFEMKKFLGVWYVIQKTGTASTCVIYNITKGEDPGEYDIEQRSQRAPLSVGPFKHEYSYSGKLSVTDRDVPARMTARFPLSVAGSAKFVVFMSDFNTYAGVFSCQKIPLGHRQSATILSRTRDLDKIYVDKIRNRLASFSVDPFDLSIINQTGCPKEGEAGWNIHVDTNTFSAKNIANVFRKAGEKIGDGFEYAVNAGKKLYNQYTDSSNEQGATTPNNGHRAERLTVSQEPDAEWLP
;
A
#
# COMPACT_ATOMS: atom_id res chain seq x y z
N MET A 1 12.65 3.17 50.02
CA MET A 1 11.42 2.55 49.48
C MET A 1 10.70 3.51 48.52
N ALA A 2 11.30 3.87 47.39
CA ALA A 2 10.75 4.87 46.45
C ALA A 2 10.84 4.47 44.96
N LYS A 3 11.14 3.19 44.66
CA LYS A 3 11.33 2.71 43.28
C LYS A 3 10.06 2.14 42.62
N PHE A 4 9.02 1.85 43.40
CA PHE A 4 7.76 1.30 42.90
C PHE A 4 6.82 2.32 42.19
N PRO A 5 6.67 3.58 42.63
CA PRO A 5 5.72 4.49 41.98
C PRO A 5 6.21 4.99 40.61
N ALA A 6 7.53 5.08 40.42
CA ALA A 6 8.12 5.49 39.14
C ALA A 6 7.91 4.45 38.03
N LEU A 7 7.96 3.15 38.35
CA LEU A 7 7.76 2.07 37.39
C LEU A 7 6.31 2.02 36.89
N MET A 8 5.33 2.25 37.79
CA MET A 8 3.91 2.31 37.44
C MET A 8 3.57 3.54 36.59
N ALA A 9 4.18 4.69 36.87
CA ALA A 9 4.01 5.91 36.08
C ALA A 9 4.60 5.78 34.67
N ILE A 10 5.74 5.08 34.52
CA ILE A 10 6.34 4.80 33.21
C ILE A 10 5.48 3.81 32.41
N CYS A 11 4.94 2.76 33.04
CA CYS A 11 4.01 1.83 32.37
C CYS A 11 2.72 2.54 31.92
N ALA A 12 2.16 3.45 32.72
CA ALA A 12 0.98 4.24 32.36
C ALA A 12 1.27 5.22 31.21
N ALA A 13 2.46 5.84 31.18
CA ALA A 13 2.86 6.73 30.10
C ALA A 13 3.13 5.98 28.78
N VAL A 14 3.72 4.77 28.85
CA VAL A 14 3.93 3.91 27.68
C VAL A 14 2.61 3.34 27.16
N CYS A 15 1.67 2.96 28.03
CA CYS A 15 0.34 2.50 27.60
C CYS A 15 -0.53 3.64 27.03
N GLY A 16 -0.38 4.88 27.55
CA GLY A 16 -1.07 6.05 27.03
C GLY A 16 -0.68 6.42 25.60
N LEU A 17 0.58 6.17 25.21
CA LEU A 17 1.09 6.50 23.86
C LEU A 17 0.62 5.54 22.75
N VAL A 18 -0.04 4.44 23.07
CA VAL A 18 -0.45 3.43 22.05
C VAL A 18 -1.80 3.78 21.38
N THR A 19 -2.53 4.80 21.84
CA THR A 19 -3.95 4.95 21.47
C THR A 19 -4.27 5.82 20.24
N LEU A 20 -3.29 6.26 19.44
CA LEU A 20 -3.57 7.07 18.24
C LEU A 20 -2.78 6.64 17.00
N THR A 21 -2.82 5.35 16.68
CA THR A 21 -2.36 4.87 15.36
C THR A 21 -3.55 4.34 14.56
N ALA A 22 -4.35 5.24 14.01
CA ALA A 22 -5.24 4.92 12.91
C ALA A 22 -4.40 4.84 11.63
N GLY A 23 -3.67 3.73 11.48
CA GLY A 23 -2.79 3.51 10.34
C GLY A 23 -2.80 2.03 9.98
N HIS A 24 -3.53 1.70 8.91
CA HIS A 24 -3.80 0.36 8.37
C HIS A 24 -4.57 -0.61 9.30
N THR A 25 -5.39 -1.50 8.71
CA THR A 25 -6.12 -2.54 9.45
C THR A 25 -5.16 -3.67 9.86
N TYR A 26 -4.26 -3.37 10.80
CA TYR A 26 -3.47 -4.37 11.51
C TYR A 26 -4.34 -5.05 12.54
N LYS A 27 -4.42 -6.37 12.46
CA LYS A 27 -5.09 -7.19 13.47
C LYS A 27 -4.09 -8.19 14.04
N THR A 28 -4.26 -8.52 15.30
CA THR A 28 -3.43 -9.53 15.96
C THR A 28 -3.87 -10.94 15.55
N GLY A 29 -2.97 -11.91 15.61
CA GLY A 29 -3.26 -13.31 15.27
C GLY A 29 -3.26 -13.62 13.77
N GLU A 30 -3.81 -14.78 13.42
CA GLU A 30 -3.85 -15.30 12.04
C GLU A 30 -4.87 -14.57 11.17
N CYS A 31 -4.66 -14.61 9.85
CA CYS A 31 -5.66 -14.16 8.88
C CYS A 31 -6.99 -14.89 9.07
N PRO A 32 -8.14 -14.18 8.97
CA PRO A 32 -9.45 -14.81 9.01
C PRO A 32 -9.59 -15.87 7.90
N PRO A 33 -10.27 -17.00 8.19
CA PRO A 33 -10.48 -18.07 7.23
C PRO A 33 -11.63 -17.71 6.27
N VAL A 34 -11.42 -16.73 5.40
CA VAL A 34 -12.42 -16.36 4.38
C VAL A 34 -12.52 -17.48 3.35
N GLU A 35 -13.73 -18.02 3.24
CA GLU A 35 -14.05 -19.11 2.32
C GLU A 35 -14.10 -18.58 0.87
N PRO A 36 -13.31 -19.13 -0.06
CA PRO A 36 -13.37 -18.76 -1.48
C PRO A 36 -14.71 -19.17 -2.09
N MET A 37 -15.17 -18.46 -3.12
CA MET A 37 -16.40 -18.84 -3.79
C MET A 37 -16.24 -20.15 -4.57
N ASN A 38 -17.31 -20.94 -4.60
CA ASN A 38 -17.39 -22.14 -5.42
C ASN A 38 -17.54 -21.78 -6.91
N GLU A 39 -17.14 -22.70 -7.78
CA GLU A 39 -17.31 -22.60 -9.25
C GLU A 39 -16.74 -21.30 -9.84
N PHE A 40 -15.64 -20.81 -9.27
CA PHE A 40 -15.00 -19.60 -9.73
C PHE A 40 -14.31 -19.80 -11.09
N GLU A 41 -14.66 -18.96 -12.05
CA GLU A 41 -14.07 -18.95 -13.38
C GLU A 41 -13.31 -17.65 -13.61
N MET A 42 -11.97 -17.73 -13.54
CA MET A 42 -11.12 -16.56 -13.68
C MET A 42 -11.33 -15.81 -15.00
N LYS A 43 -11.59 -16.54 -16.09
CA LYS A 43 -11.89 -15.95 -17.41
C LYS A 43 -13.09 -14.98 -17.36
N LYS A 44 -14.11 -15.28 -16.56
CA LYS A 44 -15.30 -14.42 -16.38
C LYS A 44 -15.01 -13.25 -15.43
N PHE A 45 -14.03 -13.41 -14.55
CA PHE A 45 -13.65 -12.40 -13.57
C PHE A 45 -12.71 -11.32 -14.12
N LEU A 46 -12.01 -11.57 -15.23
CA LEU A 46 -11.14 -10.59 -15.88
C LEU A 46 -11.86 -9.28 -16.25
N GLY A 47 -11.06 -8.25 -16.49
CA GLY A 47 -11.49 -6.92 -16.89
C GLY A 47 -11.53 -5.93 -15.73
N VAL A 48 -12.25 -4.83 -15.97
CA VAL A 48 -12.35 -3.71 -15.04
C VAL A 48 -13.41 -3.98 -13.98
N TRP A 49 -13.08 -3.60 -12.75
CA TRP A 49 -13.94 -3.57 -11.58
C TRP A 49 -13.78 -2.23 -10.87
N TYR A 50 -14.90 -1.53 -10.64
CA TYR A 50 -14.93 -0.32 -9.82
C TYR A 50 -15.05 -0.70 -8.36
N VAL A 51 -14.22 -0.10 -7.51
CA VAL A 51 -14.30 -0.32 -6.07
C VAL A 51 -15.41 0.56 -5.49
N ILE A 52 -16.40 -0.06 -4.85
CA ILE A 52 -17.54 0.63 -4.24
C ILE A 52 -17.29 0.87 -2.76
N GLN A 53 -16.73 -0.13 -2.07
CA GLN A 53 -16.30 0.01 -0.69
C GLN A 53 -14.97 -0.71 -0.46
N LYS A 54 -14.09 -0.14 0.35
CA LYS A 54 -12.81 -0.76 0.71
C LYS A 54 -12.39 -0.34 2.11
N THR A 55 -11.78 -1.27 2.84
CA THR A 55 -11.21 -0.98 4.17
C THR A 55 -9.90 -0.22 4.05
N GLY A 56 -9.67 0.77 4.92
CA GLY A 56 -8.34 1.39 5.10
C GLY A 56 -7.82 2.16 3.88
N THR A 57 -8.69 2.88 3.19
CA THR A 57 -8.31 3.79 2.10
C THR A 57 -9.07 5.11 2.19
N ALA A 58 -8.38 6.20 1.87
CA ALA A 58 -8.95 7.53 1.64
C ALA A 58 -9.00 7.89 0.14
N SER A 59 -8.65 6.93 -0.72
CA SER A 59 -8.59 7.12 -2.17
C SER A 59 -9.99 7.20 -2.78
N THR A 60 -10.08 7.93 -3.90
CA THR A 60 -11.27 8.05 -4.74
C THR A 60 -10.99 7.45 -6.12
N CYS A 61 -12.03 7.21 -6.92
CA CYS A 61 -11.91 6.69 -8.29
C CYS A 61 -11.08 5.41 -8.38
N VAL A 62 -11.20 4.54 -7.38
CA VAL A 62 -10.38 3.32 -7.31
C VAL A 62 -10.95 2.27 -8.26
N ILE A 63 -10.11 1.78 -9.16
CA ILE A 63 -10.47 0.71 -10.12
C ILE A 63 -9.43 -0.40 -10.08
N TYR A 64 -9.89 -1.64 -10.22
CA TYR A 64 -9.05 -2.82 -10.43
C TYR A 64 -9.21 -3.25 -11.87
N ASN A 65 -8.13 -3.33 -12.61
CA ASN A 65 -8.09 -3.94 -13.93
C ASN A 65 -7.31 -5.25 -13.83
N ILE A 66 -7.99 -6.37 -14.07
CA ILE A 66 -7.40 -7.70 -13.98
C ILE A 66 -7.29 -8.28 -15.39
N THR A 67 -6.07 -8.54 -15.84
CA THR A 67 -5.80 -9.06 -17.18
C THR A 67 -5.12 -10.41 -17.12
N LYS A 68 -5.16 -11.14 -18.24
CA LYS A 68 -4.43 -12.40 -18.39
C LYS A 68 -2.93 -12.11 -18.34
N GLY A 69 -2.20 -12.87 -17.54
CA GLY A 69 -0.73 -12.83 -17.52
C GLY A 69 -0.11 -13.67 -18.63
N GLU A 70 1.22 -13.66 -18.67
CA GLU A 70 2.02 -14.40 -19.66
C GLU A 70 1.93 -15.93 -19.42
N ASP A 71 2.01 -16.34 -18.16
CA ASP A 71 2.06 -17.75 -17.77
C ASP A 71 0.68 -18.32 -17.41
N PRO A 72 0.43 -19.63 -17.63
CA PRO A 72 -0.79 -20.28 -17.19
C PRO A 72 -1.00 -20.19 -15.68
N GLY A 73 -2.13 -19.61 -15.26
CA GLY A 73 -2.45 -19.41 -13.84
C GLY A 73 -1.93 -18.11 -13.24
N GLU A 74 -1.23 -17.29 -14.04
CA GLU A 74 -0.79 -15.95 -13.67
C GLU A 74 -1.68 -14.88 -14.34
N TYR A 75 -1.93 -13.81 -13.58
CA TYR A 75 -2.77 -12.68 -14.00
C TYR A 75 -2.12 -11.40 -13.52
N ASP A 76 -2.26 -10.35 -14.30
CA ASP A 76 -1.82 -9.02 -13.89
C ASP A 76 -2.99 -8.29 -13.25
N ILE A 77 -2.73 -7.57 -12.17
CA ILE A 77 -3.70 -6.72 -11.49
C ILE A 77 -3.13 -5.30 -11.42
N GLU A 78 -3.88 -4.35 -11.95
CA GLU A 78 -3.57 -2.94 -11.84
C GLU A 78 -4.65 -2.27 -10.98
N GLN A 79 -4.23 -1.64 -9.89
CA GLN A 79 -5.08 -0.74 -9.12
C GLN A 79 -4.75 0.70 -9.51
N ARG A 80 -5.73 1.43 -10.07
CA ARG A 80 -5.62 2.88 -10.25
C ARG A 80 -6.48 3.61 -9.23
N SER A 81 -5.99 4.72 -8.70
CA SER A 81 -6.73 5.55 -7.76
C SER A 81 -6.33 7.02 -7.84
N GLN A 82 -7.20 7.88 -7.32
CA GLN A 82 -6.91 9.28 -7.08
C GLN A 82 -6.83 9.52 -5.57
N ARG A 83 -5.73 10.11 -5.10
CA ARG A 83 -5.70 10.57 -3.71
C ARG A 83 -6.68 11.74 -3.55
N ALA A 84 -7.33 11.79 -2.38
CA ALA A 84 -8.05 12.99 -1.97
C ALA A 84 -7.11 14.20 -2.11
N PRO A 85 -7.61 15.38 -2.54
CA PRO A 85 -6.76 16.55 -2.73
C PRO A 85 -6.17 16.96 -1.39
N LEU A 86 -4.93 16.54 -1.13
CA LEU A 86 -4.05 17.17 -0.17
C LEU A 86 -3.76 18.57 -0.73
N SER A 87 -4.67 19.49 -0.46
CA SER A 87 -4.54 20.94 -0.42
C SER A 87 -3.50 21.61 -1.36
N VAL A 88 -4.02 22.59 -2.12
CA VAL A 88 -3.32 23.70 -2.78
C VAL A 88 -2.69 23.44 -4.16
N GLY A 89 -3.46 22.91 -5.13
CA GLY A 89 -3.06 22.99 -6.55
C GLY A 89 -4.06 22.35 -7.52
N PRO A 90 -4.03 22.70 -8.83
CA PRO A 90 -4.93 22.14 -9.85
C PRO A 90 -4.58 20.69 -10.25
N PHE A 91 -3.71 20.01 -9.53
CA PHE A 91 -3.16 18.71 -9.95
C PHE A 91 -3.92 17.55 -9.30
N LYS A 92 -4.64 16.78 -10.12
CA LYS A 92 -5.13 15.46 -9.72
C LYS A 92 -3.96 14.47 -9.84
N HIS A 93 -3.49 13.94 -8.71
CA HIS A 93 -2.45 12.91 -8.68
C HIS A 93 -3.10 11.54 -8.84
N GLU A 94 -2.87 10.92 -9.99
CA GLU A 94 -3.25 9.54 -10.27
C GLU A 94 -2.13 8.60 -9.84
N TYR A 95 -2.47 7.60 -9.02
CA TYR A 95 -1.56 6.56 -8.58
C TYR A 95 -1.99 5.26 -9.24
N SER A 96 -1.06 4.61 -9.94
CA SER A 96 -1.24 3.26 -10.47
C SER A 96 -0.27 2.30 -9.82
N TYR A 97 -0.81 1.20 -9.31
CA TYR A 97 -0.08 0.13 -8.67
C TYR A 97 -0.30 -1.17 -9.44
N SER A 98 0.78 -1.71 -9.98
CA SER A 98 0.77 -2.97 -10.71
C SER A 98 1.25 -4.11 -9.83
N GLY A 99 0.56 -5.24 -9.89
CA GLY A 99 0.91 -6.47 -9.19
C GLY A 99 0.56 -7.71 -10.03
N LYS A 100 0.82 -8.88 -9.46
CA LYS A 100 0.47 -10.18 -10.04
C LYS A 100 -0.43 -10.98 -9.11
N LEU A 101 -1.38 -11.70 -9.68
CA LEU A 101 -2.18 -12.73 -9.03
C LEU A 101 -1.80 -14.10 -9.58
N SER A 102 -1.44 -15.01 -8.69
CA SER A 102 -1.07 -16.38 -9.03
C SER A 102 -2.11 -17.36 -8.45
N VAL A 103 -2.69 -18.22 -9.29
CA VAL A 103 -3.52 -19.35 -8.82
C VAL A 103 -2.60 -20.46 -8.33
N THR A 104 -2.48 -20.59 -7.01
CA THR A 104 -1.58 -21.57 -6.38
C THR A 104 -2.22 -22.95 -6.21
N ASP A 105 -3.55 -23.00 -6.15
CA ASP A 105 -4.33 -24.20 -5.99
C ASP A 105 -5.38 -24.25 -7.11
N ARG A 106 -5.24 -25.21 -8.03
CA ARG A 106 -6.10 -25.32 -9.22
C ARG A 106 -7.51 -25.78 -8.89
N ASP A 107 -7.70 -26.45 -7.76
CA ASP A 107 -9.01 -26.91 -7.31
C ASP A 107 -9.80 -25.77 -6.65
N VAL A 108 -9.10 -24.70 -6.23
CA VAL A 108 -9.70 -23.52 -5.58
C VAL A 108 -9.21 -22.22 -6.24
N PRO A 109 -9.55 -21.96 -7.52
CA PRO A 109 -9.01 -20.83 -8.29
C PRO A 109 -9.45 -19.46 -7.77
N ALA A 110 -10.50 -19.40 -6.95
CA ALA A 110 -10.93 -18.18 -6.24
C ALA A 110 -9.92 -17.71 -5.18
N ARG A 111 -8.97 -18.57 -4.79
CA ARG A 111 -7.91 -18.27 -3.82
C ARG A 111 -6.58 -18.13 -4.54
N MET A 112 -6.13 -16.89 -4.64
CA MET A 112 -4.90 -16.52 -5.32
C MET A 112 -3.87 -15.97 -4.34
N THR A 113 -2.64 -15.88 -4.81
CA THR A 113 -1.56 -15.18 -4.15
C THR A 113 -1.31 -13.87 -4.88
N ALA A 114 -1.52 -12.75 -4.20
CA ALA A 114 -1.17 -11.42 -4.70
C ALA A 114 0.28 -11.08 -4.39
N ARG A 115 0.97 -10.48 -5.37
CA ARG A 115 2.33 -9.96 -5.23
C ARG A 115 2.40 -8.57 -5.83
N PHE A 116 2.57 -7.56 -4.99
CA PHE A 116 2.87 -6.21 -5.43
C PHE A 116 4.36 -5.89 -5.17
N PRO A 117 5.08 -5.27 -6.12
CA PRO A 117 6.53 -5.04 -6.07
C PRO A 117 7.05 -4.32 -4.82
N LEU A 118 6.20 -3.55 -4.14
CA LEU A 118 6.55 -2.76 -2.97
C LEU A 118 6.18 -3.40 -1.63
N SER A 119 5.67 -4.64 -1.65
CA SER A 119 5.31 -5.34 -0.42
C SER A 119 6.56 -5.91 0.27
N VAL A 120 7.18 -5.09 1.12
CA VAL A 120 8.36 -5.47 1.95
C VAL A 120 8.12 -6.69 2.85
N ALA A 121 6.86 -7.05 3.08
CA ALA A 121 6.44 -8.15 3.93
C ALA A 121 6.00 -9.41 3.15
N GLY A 122 6.23 -9.46 1.83
CA GLY A 122 5.93 -10.64 0.99
C GLY A 122 4.55 -10.62 0.33
N SER A 123 4.05 -11.78 -0.08
CA SER A 123 2.76 -11.92 -0.78
C SER A 123 1.56 -11.92 0.16
N ALA A 124 0.40 -11.44 -0.31
CA ALA A 124 -0.87 -11.62 0.38
C ALA A 124 -1.73 -12.74 -0.25
N LYS A 125 -2.62 -13.32 0.55
CA LYS A 125 -3.75 -14.09 0.01
C LYS A 125 -4.74 -13.10 -0.61
N PHE A 126 -5.27 -13.41 -1.77
CA PHE A 126 -6.33 -12.68 -2.46
C PHE A 126 -7.48 -13.66 -2.73
N VAL A 127 -8.61 -13.48 -2.07
CA VAL A 127 -9.73 -14.41 -2.09
C VAL A 127 -10.96 -13.73 -2.66
N VAL A 128 -11.45 -14.21 -3.80
CA VAL A 128 -12.78 -13.87 -4.29
C VAL A 128 -13.78 -14.75 -3.54
N PHE A 129 -14.49 -14.18 -2.55
CA PHE A 129 -15.39 -14.95 -1.70
C PHE A 129 -16.83 -14.98 -2.20
N MET A 130 -17.17 -14.10 -3.16
CA MET A 130 -18.43 -14.13 -3.89
C MET A 130 -18.38 -13.26 -5.13
N SER A 131 -19.03 -13.67 -6.22
CA SER A 131 -19.26 -12.84 -7.39
C SER A 131 -20.35 -13.47 -8.26
N ASP A 132 -21.03 -12.66 -9.07
CA ASP A 132 -21.81 -13.12 -10.21
C ASP A 132 -21.12 -12.82 -11.56
N PHE A 133 -19.86 -12.38 -11.49
CA PHE A 133 -18.96 -11.99 -12.57
C PHE A 133 -19.37 -10.76 -13.38
N ASN A 134 -20.65 -10.41 -13.39
CA ASN A 134 -21.23 -9.42 -14.31
C ASN A 134 -21.76 -8.17 -13.61
N THR A 135 -21.94 -8.20 -12.29
CA THR A 135 -22.50 -7.08 -11.54
C THR A 135 -21.65 -6.76 -10.33
N TYR A 136 -21.35 -7.75 -9.48
CA TYR A 136 -20.64 -7.51 -8.23
C TYR A 136 -19.58 -8.57 -7.94
N ALA A 137 -18.63 -8.19 -7.07
CA ALA A 137 -17.75 -9.15 -6.42
C ALA A 137 -17.34 -8.69 -5.01
N GLY A 138 -17.09 -9.67 -4.15
CA GLY A 138 -16.46 -9.49 -2.84
C GLY A 138 -15.07 -10.09 -2.87
N VAL A 139 -14.07 -9.27 -2.55
CA VAL A 139 -12.67 -9.68 -2.44
C VAL A 139 -12.18 -9.45 -1.03
N PHE A 140 -11.42 -10.41 -0.51
CA PHE A 140 -10.71 -10.29 0.74
C PHE A 140 -9.24 -10.58 0.53
N SER A 141 -8.39 -9.66 0.98
CA SER A 141 -6.95 -9.79 0.93
C SER A 141 -6.37 -9.85 2.34
N CYS A 142 -5.40 -10.74 2.58
CA CYS A 142 -4.73 -10.81 3.87
C CYS A 142 -3.26 -11.21 3.76
N GLN A 143 -2.40 -10.45 4.42
CA GLN A 143 -0.97 -10.67 4.51
C GLN A 143 -0.58 -10.91 5.96
N LYS A 144 0.05 -12.05 6.22
CA LYS A 144 0.62 -12.35 7.52
C LYS A 144 1.88 -11.51 7.74
N ILE A 145 2.01 -10.94 8.94
CA ILE A 145 3.19 -10.19 9.37
C ILE A 145 3.64 -10.73 10.74
N PRO A 146 4.85 -10.39 11.23
CA PRO A 146 5.23 -10.72 12.59
C PRO A 146 4.20 -10.18 13.58
N LEU A 147 3.69 -11.06 14.46
CA LEU A 147 2.70 -10.76 15.52
C LEU A 147 1.28 -10.38 15.05
N GLY A 148 0.92 -10.59 13.78
CA GLY A 148 -0.44 -10.34 13.31
C GLY A 148 -0.64 -10.49 11.82
N HIS A 149 -1.59 -9.74 11.28
CA HIS A 149 -1.85 -9.67 9.86
C HIS A 149 -2.34 -8.27 9.45
N ARG A 150 -2.13 -7.96 8.18
CA ARG A 150 -2.82 -6.89 7.47
C ARG A 150 -3.94 -7.51 6.66
N GLN A 151 -5.11 -6.89 6.67
CA GLN A 151 -6.22 -7.34 5.86
C GLN A 151 -6.90 -6.19 5.14
N SER A 152 -7.53 -6.49 4.02
CA SER A 152 -8.46 -5.58 3.36
C SER A 152 -9.65 -6.33 2.78
N ALA A 153 -10.83 -5.79 3.00
CA ALA A 153 -12.04 -6.21 2.29
C ALA A 153 -12.40 -5.16 1.24
N THR A 154 -12.83 -5.63 0.07
CA THR A 154 -13.16 -4.80 -1.08
C THR A 154 -14.46 -5.28 -1.72
N ILE A 155 -15.41 -4.37 -1.87
CA ILE A 155 -16.64 -4.55 -2.65
C ILE A 155 -16.42 -3.96 -4.03
N LEU A 156 -16.61 -4.78 -5.06
CA LEU A 156 -16.40 -4.46 -6.46
C LEU A 156 -17.73 -4.44 -7.22
N SER A 157 -17.81 -3.59 -8.23
CA SER A 157 -18.91 -3.51 -9.20
C SER A 157 -18.40 -3.43 -10.63
N ARG A 158 -19.19 -3.92 -11.59
CA ARG A 158 -18.92 -3.69 -13.02
C ARG A 158 -19.27 -2.27 -13.47
N THR A 159 -20.03 -1.52 -12.68
CA THR A 159 -20.34 -0.11 -12.92
C THR A 159 -19.82 0.77 -11.77
N ARG A 160 -19.87 2.09 -11.94
CA ARG A 160 -19.38 3.05 -10.93
C ARG A 160 -20.25 3.12 -9.66
N ASP A 161 -21.40 2.48 -9.71
CA ASP A 161 -22.37 2.33 -8.63
C ASP A 161 -22.68 0.85 -8.40
N LEU A 162 -23.37 0.56 -7.31
CA LEU A 162 -23.87 -0.79 -7.04
C LEU A 162 -25.10 -0.69 -6.13
N ASP A 163 -26.16 -1.39 -6.50
CA ASP A 163 -27.39 -1.38 -5.71
C ASP A 163 -27.13 -1.87 -4.28
N LYS A 164 -27.79 -1.21 -3.33
CA LYS A 164 -27.65 -1.48 -1.91
C LYS A 164 -27.88 -2.96 -1.56
N ILE A 165 -28.77 -3.64 -2.28
CA ILE A 165 -29.03 -5.07 -2.07
C ILE A 165 -27.77 -5.93 -2.23
N TYR A 166 -26.91 -5.63 -3.22
CA TYR A 166 -25.67 -6.35 -3.43
C TYR A 166 -24.61 -5.96 -2.39
N VAL A 167 -24.52 -4.67 -2.04
CA VAL A 167 -23.64 -4.18 -0.97
C VAL A 167 -23.96 -4.88 0.36
N ASP A 168 -25.22 -4.91 0.76
CA ASP A 168 -25.68 -5.55 1.99
C ASP A 168 -25.42 -7.06 1.95
N LYS A 169 -25.69 -7.71 0.81
CA LYS A 169 -25.41 -9.15 0.60
C LYS A 169 -23.92 -9.46 0.82
N ILE A 170 -23.03 -8.64 0.29
CA ILE A 170 -21.58 -8.83 0.41
C ILE A 170 -21.11 -8.58 1.84
N ARG A 171 -21.58 -7.50 2.48
CA ARG A 171 -21.26 -7.17 3.88
C ARG A 171 -21.73 -8.27 4.85
N ASN A 172 -22.92 -8.84 4.63
CA ASN A 172 -23.44 -9.94 5.44
C ASN A 172 -22.60 -11.22 5.28
N ARG A 173 -22.18 -11.55 4.05
CA ARG A 173 -21.28 -12.69 3.82
C ARG A 173 -19.91 -12.45 4.47
N LEU A 174 -19.37 -11.24 4.39
CA LEU A 174 -18.11 -10.88 5.02
C LEU A 174 -18.15 -11.00 6.57
N ALA A 175 -19.24 -10.54 7.18
CA ALA A 175 -19.47 -10.65 8.62
C ALA A 175 -19.46 -12.11 9.12
N SER A 176 -19.91 -13.07 8.28
CA SER A 176 -19.87 -14.50 8.62
C SER A 176 -18.45 -15.06 8.78
N PHE A 177 -17.42 -14.34 8.30
CA PHE A 177 -16.00 -14.67 8.47
C PHE A 177 -15.33 -13.90 9.62
N SER A 178 -16.11 -13.28 10.51
CA SER A 178 -15.62 -12.44 11.61
C SER A 178 -14.80 -11.23 11.12
N VAL A 179 -15.03 -10.78 9.89
CA VAL A 179 -14.49 -9.53 9.36
C VAL A 179 -15.56 -8.46 9.53
N ASP A 180 -15.24 -7.39 10.26
CA ASP A 180 -16.18 -6.32 10.53
C ASP A 180 -16.61 -5.62 9.22
N PRO A 181 -17.90 -5.70 8.85
CA PRO A 181 -18.38 -5.03 7.64
C PRO A 181 -18.36 -3.50 7.79
N PHE A 182 -18.33 -2.94 9.00
CA PHE A 182 -18.33 -1.50 9.25
C PHE A 182 -16.95 -0.85 9.03
N ASP A 183 -15.88 -1.63 8.91
CA ASP A 183 -14.54 -1.14 8.53
C ASP A 183 -14.46 -0.71 7.04
N LEU A 184 -15.50 -0.97 6.24
CA LEU A 184 -15.58 -0.63 4.82
C LEU A 184 -15.99 0.83 4.59
N SER A 185 -15.06 1.63 4.07
CA SER A 185 -15.31 3.01 3.62
C SER A 185 -15.91 3.03 2.22
N ILE A 186 -16.84 3.95 1.96
CA ILE A 186 -17.41 4.18 0.62
C ILE A 186 -16.37 4.89 -0.24
N ILE A 187 -16.17 4.39 -1.46
CA ILE A 187 -15.26 5.01 -2.44
C ILE A 187 -16.07 5.89 -3.38
N ASN A 188 -15.68 7.16 -3.47
CA ASN A 188 -16.31 8.09 -4.40
C ASN A 188 -15.87 7.79 -5.84
N GLN A 189 -16.83 7.45 -6.70
CA GLN A 189 -16.64 7.17 -8.13
C GLN A 189 -17.19 8.31 -9.04
N THR A 190 -17.54 9.46 -8.47
CA THR A 190 -18.03 10.63 -9.22
C THR A 190 -16.88 11.54 -9.65
N GLY A 191 -16.99 12.17 -10.83
CA GLY A 191 -15.98 13.12 -11.32
C GLY A 191 -14.61 12.53 -11.64
N CYS A 192 -14.53 11.20 -11.80
CA CYS A 192 -13.31 10.49 -12.18
C CYS A 192 -12.89 10.84 -13.62
N PRO A 193 -11.58 10.96 -13.91
CA PRO A 193 -11.09 11.12 -15.27
C PRO A 193 -11.57 9.98 -16.16
N LYS A 194 -11.76 10.28 -17.44
CA LYS A 194 -11.96 9.21 -18.43
C LYS A 194 -10.64 8.48 -18.64
N GLU A 195 -10.72 7.18 -18.92
CA GLU A 195 -9.53 6.40 -19.28
C GLU A 195 -8.80 7.08 -20.45
N GLY A 196 -7.55 7.51 -20.22
CA GLY A 196 -6.74 8.22 -21.22
C GLY A 196 -6.72 9.75 -21.12
N GLU A 197 -7.47 10.37 -20.20
CA GLU A 197 -7.31 11.80 -19.88
C GLU A 197 -6.08 11.99 -18.99
N ALA A 198 -5.13 12.82 -19.44
CA ALA A 198 -3.82 13.02 -18.80
C ALA A 198 -3.93 13.68 -17.41
N GLY A 199 -4.16 12.87 -16.37
CA GLY A 199 -3.63 13.10 -15.04
C GLY A 199 -2.18 12.66 -14.99
N TRP A 200 -1.36 13.23 -14.11
CA TRP A 200 0.03 12.80 -13.96
C TRP A 200 0.05 11.34 -13.47
N ASN A 201 0.25 10.40 -14.40
CA ASN A 201 0.32 8.96 -14.14
C ASN A 201 1.63 8.64 -13.45
N ILE A 202 1.63 8.61 -12.11
CA ILE A 202 2.75 8.05 -11.37
C ILE A 202 2.56 6.53 -11.40
N HIS A 203 3.13 5.90 -12.43
CA HIS A 203 3.16 4.44 -12.53
C HIS A 203 4.24 3.91 -11.58
N VAL A 204 3.79 3.18 -10.57
CA VAL A 204 4.67 2.58 -9.58
C VAL A 204 4.87 1.12 -9.97
N ASP A 205 5.89 0.87 -10.79
CA ASP A 205 6.32 -0.47 -11.19
C ASP A 205 7.68 -0.84 -10.56
N THR A 206 8.14 -2.07 -10.81
CA THR A 206 9.45 -2.58 -10.37
C THR A 206 10.63 -1.75 -10.90
N ASN A 207 10.48 -1.10 -12.05
CA ASN A 207 11.51 -0.30 -12.70
C ASN A 207 11.59 1.12 -12.13
N THR A 208 10.50 1.68 -11.58
CA THR A 208 10.45 3.01 -10.96
C THR A 208 11.52 3.20 -9.89
N PHE A 209 11.98 2.13 -9.22
CA PHE A 209 13.03 2.17 -8.18
C PHE A 209 14.37 1.53 -8.58
N SER A 210 14.63 1.21 -9.85
CA SER A 210 15.96 0.71 -10.24
C SER A 210 17.03 1.80 -10.05
N ALA A 211 18.23 1.42 -9.58
CA ALA A 211 19.35 2.36 -9.38
C ALA A 211 19.69 3.18 -10.65
N LYS A 212 19.34 2.67 -11.84
CA LYS A 212 19.46 3.38 -13.13
C LYS A 212 18.47 4.54 -13.27
N ASN A 213 17.27 4.45 -12.70
CA ASN A 213 16.27 5.52 -12.76
C ASN A 213 16.53 6.61 -11.74
N ILE A 214 17.05 6.27 -10.56
CA ILE A 214 17.58 7.24 -9.59
C ILE A 214 18.73 8.05 -10.23
N ALA A 215 19.66 7.37 -10.91
CA ALA A 215 20.76 8.03 -11.64
C ALA A 215 20.28 8.93 -12.79
N ASN A 216 19.22 8.54 -13.51
CA ASN A 216 18.65 9.34 -14.59
C ASN A 216 17.87 10.57 -14.10
N VAL A 217 17.26 10.50 -12.92
CA VAL A 217 16.61 11.66 -12.27
C VAL A 217 17.65 12.67 -11.81
N PHE A 218 18.77 12.22 -11.22
CA PHE A 218 19.90 13.10 -10.89
C PHE A 218 20.57 13.71 -12.13
N ARG A 219 20.68 12.95 -13.24
CA ARG A 219 21.24 13.45 -14.50
C ARG A 219 20.34 14.48 -15.20
N LYS A 220 19.02 14.26 -15.23
CA LYS A 220 18.07 15.22 -15.84
C LYS A 220 17.85 16.47 -15.00
N ALA A 221 18.00 16.39 -13.68
CA ALA A 221 18.00 17.57 -12.80
C ALA A 221 19.25 18.43 -13.00
N GLY A 222 20.38 17.85 -13.43
CA GLY A 222 21.62 18.57 -13.71
C GLY A 222 21.65 19.38 -15.01
N GLU A 223 20.72 19.14 -15.95
CA GLU A 223 20.72 19.80 -17.27
C GLU A 223 19.84 21.06 -17.35
N LYS A 224 19.20 21.49 -16.25
CA LYS A 224 18.26 22.64 -16.32
C LYS A 224 18.23 23.61 -15.13
N ILE A 225 19.33 23.76 -14.40
CA ILE A 225 19.46 24.83 -13.40
C ILE A 225 20.74 25.61 -13.67
N GLY A 226 20.62 26.62 -14.51
CA GLY A 226 21.62 27.68 -14.65
C GLY A 226 21.59 28.60 -13.43
N ASP A 227 22.78 28.97 -12.99
CA ASP A 227 23.14 29.99 -12.00
C ASP A 227 22.39 29.98 -10.66
N GLY A 228 22.96 29.24 -9.69
CA GLY A 228 22.64 29.46 -8.29
C GLY A 228 22.78 28.26 -7.35
N PHE A 229 23.85 27.48 -7.42
CA PHE A 229 24.12 26.44 -6.40
C PHE A 229 25.61 26.19 -6.14
N GLU A 230 26.45 27.23 -6.14
CA GLU A 230 27.90 27.07 -5.86
C GLU A 230 28.22 26.79 -4.38
N TYR A 231 27.30 27.01 -3.45
CA TYR A 231 27.61 26.86 -2.03
C TYR A 231 27.51 25.40 -1.51
N ALA A 232 26.68 24.54 -2.12
CA ALA A 232 26.47 23.18 -1.60
C ALA A 232 27.43 22.12 -2.15
N VAL A 233 27.99 22.34 -3.36
CA VAL A 233 28.87 21.36 -4.01
C VAL A 233 30.24 21.29 -3.32
N ASN A 234 30.74 22.41 -2.80
CA ASN A 234 32.02 22.44 -2.08
C ASN A 234 31.92 21.86 -0.65
N ALA A 235 30.74 21.93 -0.01
CA ALA A 235 30.51 21.27 1.27
C ALA A 235 30.44 19.73 1.11
N GLY A 236 29.82 19.25 0.02
CA GLY A 236 29.73 17.82 -0.30
C GLY A 236 31.08 17.18 -0.65
N LYS A 237 31.95 17.88 -1.40
CA LYS A 237 33.30 17.39 -1.70
C LYS A 237 34.19 17.29 -0.46
N LYS A 238 34.03 18.19 0.50
CA LYS A 238 34.78 18.15 1.77
C LYS A 238 34.39 16.94 2.62
N LEU A 239 33.10 16.60 2.65
CA LEU A 239 32.57 15.45 3.39
C LEU A 239 32.90 14.12 2.71
N TYR A 240 32.88 14.06 1.37
CA TYR A 240 33.23 12.84 0.64
C TYR A 240 34.69 12.46 0.83
N ASN A 241 35.62 13.42 0.71
CA ASN A 241 37.05 13.15 0.91
C ASN A 241 37.37 12.81 2.39
N GLN A 242 36.65 13.41 3.34
CA GLN A 242 36.82 13.10 4.77
C GLN A 242 36.31 11.69 5.13
N TYR A 243 35.40 11.10 4.33
CA TYR A 243 34.90 9.74 4.56
C TYR A 243 35.80 8.68 3.91
N THR A 244 36.35 8.95 2.72
CA THR A 244 37.25 8.02 2.01
C THR A 244 38.64 7.89 2.61
N ASP A 245 39.13 8.89 3.37
CA ASP A 245 40.45 8.82 4.04
C ASP A 245 40.42 8.10 5.40
N SER A 246 39.25 7.74 5.93
CA SER A 246 39.11 7.13 7.28
C SER A 246 39.06 5.61 7.32
N SER A 247 39.07 4.93 6.16
CA SER A 247 39.04 3.46 6.06
C SER A 247 40.44 2.86 5.88
N ASN A 248 41.40 3.30 6.68
CA ASN A 248 42.65 2.59 6.96
C ASN A 248 43.12 2.91 8.37
N GLU A 249 43.54 1.86 9.07
CA GLU A 249 44.26 1.83 10.35
C GLU A 249 43.46 1.66 11.67
N GLN A 250 44.02 0.77 12.47
CA GLN A 250 43.55 0.23 13.74
C GLN A 250 43.40 1.27 14.87
N GLY A 251 42.51 0.94 15.82
CA GLY A 251 42.84 1.04 17.24
C GLY A 251 42.32 2.24 18.03
N ALA A 252 41.45 1.92 19.00
CA ALA A 252 41.30 2.53 20.31
C ALA A 252 40.65 3.93 20.48
N THR A 253 39.77 3.94 21.49
CA THR A 253 39.36 5.03 22.40
C THR A 253 38.40 6.14 21.93
N THR A 254 37.20 6.10 22.51
CA THR A 254 36.29 7.22 22.81
C THR A 254 37.02 8.41 23.47
N PRO A 255 36.60 9.67 23.24
CA PRO A 255 35.55 10.21 24.10
C PRO A 255 34.49 11.09 23.43
N ASN A 256 33.32 10.95 24.04
CA ASN A 256 32.13 11.77 24.10
C ASN A 256 32.33 13.29 23.87
N ASN A 257 31.59 13.87 22.91
CA ASN A 257 30.94 15.16 23.15
C ASN A 257 29.72 15.33 22.23
N GLY A 258 28.57 15.57 22.85
CA GLY A 258 27.28 15.56 22.18
C GLY A 258 27.00 16.82 21.39
N HIS A 259 26.33 16.67 20.24
CA HIS A 259 25.32 17.60 19.75
C HIS A 259 24.37 16.85 18.81
N ARG A 260 23.12 16.71 19.28
CA ARG A 260 21.85 16.68 18.54
C ARG A 260 21.90 16.05 17.13
N ALA A 261 21.75 14.73 17.07
CA ALA A 261 21.36 14.05 15.86
C ALA A 261 19.94 14.49 15.46
N GLU A 262 19.84 15.32 14.42
CA GLU A 262 18.59 15.48 13.69
C GLU A 262 18.22 14.10 13.11
N ARG A 263 17.32 13.43 13.82
CA ARG A 263 16.64 12.24 13.37
C ARG A 263 15.96 12.62 12.06
N LEU A 264 16.48 12.09 10.95
CA LEU A 264 15.73 11.91 9.72
C LEU A 264 14.48 11.11 10.07
N THR A 265 13.42 11.86 10.41
CA THR A 265 12.09 11.34 10.57
C THR A 265 11.58 11.18 9.14
N VAL A 266 11.66 9.96 8.63
CA VAL A 266 10.79 9.55 7.53
C VAL A 266 9.38 9.78 8.06
N SER A 267 8.73 10.83 7.58
CA SER A 267 7.34 11.13 7.90
C SER A 267 6.51 9.94 7.45
N GLN A 268 6.02 9.17 8.42
CA GLN A 268 5.10 8.07 8.21
C GLN A 268 3.76 8.69 7.77
N GLU A 269 3.41 8.57 6.49
CA GLU A 269 2.14 9.09 5.98
C GLU A 269 0.98 8.31 6.64
N PRO A 270 0.09 8.98 7.40
CA PRO A 270 -1.03 8.32 8.08
C PRO A 270 -2.09 7.78 7.11
N ASP A 271 -2.02 8.15 5.82
CA ASP A 271 -3.03 7.86 4.79
C ASP A 271 -2.56 6.86 3.71
N ALA A 272 -1.48 6.12 3.97
CA ALA A 272 -0.95 5.17 2.99
C ALA A 272 -1.92 3.99 2.79
N GLU A 273 -2.51 3.91 1.60
CA GLU A 273 -3.35 2.78 1.18
C GLU A 273 -2.52 1.48 1.19
N TRP A 274 -2.98 0.46 1.93
CA TRP A 274 -2.33 -0.86 1.86
C TRP A 274 -2.69 -1.56 0.54
N LEU A 275 -1.66 -1.99 -0.15
CA LEU A 275 -1.74 -2.81 -1.36
C LEU A 275 -1.29 -4.23 -0.98
N PRO A 276 -2.10 -5.25 -1.27
CA PRO A 276 -1.79 -6.65 -0.98
C PRO A 276 -0.56 -7.20 -1.72
#